data_AF-A0A8C7JUH7-F1
#
_entry.id   AF-A0A8C7JUH7-F1
#
_cell.length_a   1.000
_cell.length_b   1.000
_cell.length_c   1.000
_cell.angle_alpha   90.00
_cell.angle_beta   90.00
_cell.angle_gamma   90.00
#
_symmetry.space_group_name_H-M   'P 1'
#
loop_
_entity.id
_entity.type
_entity.pdbx_description
1 polymer ?
#
loop_
_entity_poly.entity_id
_entity_poly.type
_entity_poly.pdbx_seq_one_letter_code
_entity_poly.pdbx_strand_id
1 'polypeptide(L)'
;MFHSLVLALPVLPKKLGIPPLHTFAPLTGALPCDFHMLNLRSVQHQVTRSEEVIVLVLHRRIQHCSGSHSGKILLCLGVSSLFRNLDLQLLQPVSLSLMYSSPPLANDSSISLEPMEISAFRLKLG
;
A
#
# COMPACT_ATOMS: atom_id res chain seq x y z
N MET A 1 6.71 15.80 52.34
CA MET A 1 7.62 16.25 51.27
C MET A 1 7.63 15.20 50.17
N PHE A 2 7.02 15.48 49.01
CA PHE A 2 7.25 14.70 47.79
C PHE A 2 7.43 15.70 46.65
N HIS A 3 8.69 15.85 46.21
CA HIS A 3 9.04 16.68 45.06
C HIS A 3 8.69 15.90 43.79
N SER A 4 7.79 16.43 42.97
CA SER A 4 7.56 15.90 41.62
C SER A 4 8.73 16.34 40.73
N LEU A 5 9.50 15.38 40.22
CA LEU A 5 10.54 15.65 39.24
C LEU A 5 9.88 15.69 37.85
N VAL A 6 9.61 16.90 37.36
CA VAL A 6 9.14 17.11 35.99
C VAL A 6 10.32 16.88 35.04
N LEU A 7 10.32 15.73 34.36
CA LEU A 7 11.25 15.44 33.26
C LEU A 7 10.84 16.28 32.05
N ALA A 8 11.40 17.48 31.92
CA ALA A 8 11.29 18.27 30.71
C ALA A 8 12.16 17.63 29.62
N LEU A 9 11.52 17.06 28.60
CA LEU A 9 12.21 16.64 27.37
C LEU A 9 12.80 17.89 26.69
N PRO A 10 14.06 17.88 26.26
CA PRO A 10 14.62 18.99 25.49
C PRO A 10 13.86 19.10 24.17
N VAL A 11 13.01 20.12 24.05
CA VAL A 11 12.35 20.46 22.78
C VAL A 11 13.42 21.11 21.91
N LEU A 12 13.85 20.40 20.87
CA LEU A 12 14.80 20.94 19.90
C LEU A 12 14.19 22.23 19.29
N PRO A 13 14.88 23.38 19.32
CA PRO A 13 14.35 24.60 18.74
C PRO A 13 14.06 24.36 17.25
N LYS A 14 12.82 24.64 16.84
CA LYS A 14 12.39 24.55 15.44
C LYS A 14 13.32 25.45 14.62
N LYS A 15 14.19 24.86 13.80
CA LYS A 15 15.08 25.60 12.90
C LYS A 15 14.21 26.49 12.00
N LEU A 16 14.26 27.80 12.20
CA LEU A 16 13.60 28.75 11.29
C LEU A 16 14.20 28.59 9.90
N GLY A 17 13.34 28.35 8.89
CA GLY A 17 13.73 28.25 7.49
C GLY A 17 13.75 26.84 6.88
N ILE A 18 13.50 25.78 7.65
CA ILE A 18 13.24 24.45 7.08
C ILE A 18 11.73 24.34 6.84
N PRO A 19 11.26 24.16 5.59
CA PRO A 19 9.86 23.85 5.33
C PRO A 19 9.45 22.65 6.20
N PRO A 20 8.30 22.67 6.87
CA PRO A 20 7.85 21.53 7.63
C PRO A 20 7.84 20.30 6.72
N LEU A 21 8.51 19.22 7.14
CA LEU A 21 8.43 17.93 6.44
C LEU A 21 6.95 17.55 6.34
N HIS A 22 6.41 17.57 5.13
CA HIS A 22 5.04 17.16 4.90
C HIS A 22 4.94 15.66 5.16
N THR A 23 3.97 15.26 5.97
CA THR A 23 3.68 13.83 6.19
C THR A 23 3.21 13.22 4.88
N PHE A 24 3.99 12.30 4.33
CA PHE A 24 3.61 11.53 3.16
C PHE A 24 2.67 10.39 3.57
N ALA A 25 1.41 10.50 3.19
CA ALA A 25 0.38 9.49 3.42
C ALA A 25 -0.24 9.10 2.05
N PRO A 26 0.42 8.23 1.28
CA PRO A 26 0.02 7.91 -0.08
C PRO A 26 -1.27 7.10 -0.16
N LEU A 27 -1.69 6.47 0.95
CA LEU A 27 -2.91 5.69 1.00
C LEU A 27 -4.12 6.60 1.28
N THR A 28 -5.26 6.33 0.66
CA THR A 28 -6.52 7.04 0.93
C THR A 28 -7.00 6.80 2.37
N GLY A 29 -6.80 5.59 2.88
CA GLY A 29 -7.02 5.18 4.27
C GLY A 29 -6.12 4.02 4.68
N ALA A 30 -6.32 3.51 5.89
CA ALA A 30 -5.61 2.30 6.33
C ALA A 30 -6.06 1.09 5.48
N LEU A 31 -5.12 0.19 5.18
CA LEU A 31 -5.45 -1.11 4.58
C LEU A 31 -6.41 -1.88 5.50
N PRO A 32 -7.32 -2.70 4.93
CA PRO A 32 -8.11 -3.63 5.73
C PRO A 32 -7.20 -4.50 6.59
N CYS A 33 -7.65 -4.82 7.80
CA CYS A 33 -6.87 -5.53 8.81
C CYS A 33 -6.41 -6.94 8.39
N ASP A 34 -7.11 -7.58 7.45
CA ASP A 34 -6.75 -8.87 6.87
C ASP A 34 -5.88 -8.74 5.61
N PHE A 35 -5.63 -7.53 5.10
CA PHE A 35 -4.76 -7.30 3.93
C PHE A 35 -3.41 -6.72 4.35
N HIS A 36 -2.34 -7.32 3.84
CA HIS A 36 -0.98 -6.86 4.02
C HIS A 36 -0.33 -6.57 2.67
N MET A 37 0.20 -5.36 2.53
CA MET A 37 1.11 -5.04 1.44
C MET A 37 2.50 -5.60 1.78
N LEU A 38 2.88 -6.69 1.13
CA LEU A 38 4.19 -7.31 1.35
C LEU A 38 5.29 -6.61 0.57
N ASN A 39 4.97 -6.06 -0.59
CA ASN A 39 5.95 -5.37 -1.41
C ASN A 39 5.30 -4.36 -2.35
N LEU A 40 5.96 -3.20 -2.49
CA LEU A 40 5.72 -2.23 -3.55
C LEU A 40 7.08 -1.83 -4.11
N ARG A 41 7.35 -2.16 -5.37
CA ARG A 41 8.63 -1.81 -6.00
C ARG A 41 8.44 -1.36 -7.43
N SER A 42 9.25 -0.40 -7.86
CA SER A 42 9.43 -0.10 -9.27
C SER A 42 10.44 -1.08 -9.87
N VAL A 43 10.14 -1.60 -11.05
CA VAL A 43 10.99 -2.52 -11.81
C VAL A 43 11.17 -1.92 -13.19
N GLN A 44 12.42 -1.74 -13.59
CA GLN A 44 12.79 -1.29 -14.93
C GLN A 44 13.15 -2.52 -15.78
N HIS A 45 12.54 -2.64 -16.95
CA HIS A 45 12.88 -3.72 -17.88
C HIS A 45 14.17 -3.34 -18.64
N GLN A 46 15.23 -4.14 -18.52
CA GLN A 46 16.54 -3.80 -19.09
C GLN A 46 16.58 -3.71 -20.64
N VAL A 47 15.62 -4.34 -21.32
CA VAL A 47 15.56 -4.45 -22.78
C VAL A 47 14.90 -3.21 -23.42
N THR A 48 14.00 -2.53 -22.72
CA THR A 48 13.31 -1.33 -23.20
C THR A 48 13.34 -0.28 -22.09
N ARG A 49 14.28 0.66 -22.20
CA ARG A 49 14.62 1.72 -21.23
C ARG A 49 13.49 2.71 -20.89
N SER A 50 12.24 2.45 -21.28
CA SER A 50 11.16 3.45 -21.26
C SER A 50 9.90 3.04 -20.52
N GLU A 51 9.78 1.81 -20.00
CA GLU A 51 8.60 1.42 -19.22
C GLU A 51 8.96 1.16 -17.75
N GLU A 52 8.75 2.17 -16.91
CA GLU A 52 8.73 1.97 -15.46
C GLU A 52 7.46 1.20 -15.09
N VAL A 53 7.66 0.02 -14.53
CA VAL A 53 6.57 -0.88 -14.14
C VAL A 53 6.58 -0.99 -12.63
N ILE A 54 5.43 -0.78 -12.01
CA ILE A 54 5.31 -0.94 -10.57
C ILE A 54 4.76 -2.34 -10.28
N VAL A 55 5.31 -2.99 -9.26
CA VAL A 55 4.89 -4.31 -8.80
C VAL A 55 4.37 -4.18 -7.39
N LEU A 56 3.12 -4.62 -7.20
CA LEU A 56 2.41 -4.67 -5.94
C LEU A 56 2.21 -6.13 -5.54
N VAL A 57 2.66 -6.52 -4.36
CA VAL A 57 2.42 -7.85 -3.78
C VAL A 57 1.54 -7.69 -2.55
N LEU A 58 0.38 -8.34 -2.60
CA LEU A 58 -0.62 -8.35 -1.53
C LEU A 58 -0.74 -9.75 -0.96
N HIS A 59 -0.98 -9.82 0.35
CA HIS A 59 -1.30 -11.06 1.05
C HIS A 59 -2.53 -10.83 1.91
N ARG A 60 -3.51 -11.73 1.81
CA ARG A 60 -4.64 -11.74 2.71
C ARG A 60 -4.37 -12.69 3.87
N ARG A 61 -4.13 -12.17 5.06
CA ARG A 61 -3.91 -12.97 6.27
C ARG A 61 -5.26 -13.42 6.85
N ILE A 62 -5.37 -14.67 7.28
CA ILE A 62 -6.44 -15.09 8.20
C ILE A 62 -6.17 -14.42 9.55
N GLN A 63 -6.80 -13.27 9.81
CA GLN A 63 -6.77 -12.66 11.12
C GLN A 63 -8.17 -12.29 11.59
N HIS A 64 -8.48 -12.66 12.82
CA HIS A 64 -9.63 -12.14 13.54
C HIS A 64 -9.35 -10.67 13.89
N CYS A 65 -9.92 -9.73 13.13
CA CYS A 65 -9.81 -8.32 13.43
C CYS A 65 -10.60 -8.03 14.72
N SER A 66 -9.91 -7.86 15.85
CA SER A 66 -10.50 -7.78 17.20
C SER A 66 -10.96 -6.36 17.61
N GLY A 67 -11.32 -5.49 16.66
CA GLY A 67 -11.66 -4.08 16.92
C GLY A 67 -13.00 -3.66 16.32
N SER A 68 -13.65 -2.67 16.97
CA SER A 68 -15.00 -2.08 16.78
C SER A 68 -15.40 -1.59 15.36
N HIS A 69 -14.80 -2.09 14.29
CA HIS A 69 -15.32 -1.94 12.94
C HIS A 69 -16.26 -3.11 12.68
N SER A 70 -17.56 -2.82 12.68
CA SER A 70 -18.62 -3.78 12.38
C SER A 70 -18.33 -4.52 11.07
N GLY A 71 -17.78 -5.74 11.19
CA GLY A 71 -18.30 -6.95 10.59
C GLY A 71 -18.46 -7.01 9.07
N LYS A 72 -17.69 -6.27 8.29
CA LYS A 72 -17.58 -6.52 6.85
C LYS A 72 -16.19 -7.01 6.52
N ILE A 73 -16.06 -8.33 6.37
CA ILE A 73 -14.93 -8.93 5.69
C ILE A 73 -14.91 -8.30 4.30
N LEU A 74 -13.93 -7.44 4.03
CA LEU A 74 -13.84 -6.79 2.74
C LEU A 74 -13.37 -7.84 1.74
N LEU A 75 -14.32 -8.40 0.99
CA LEU A 75 -14.05 -9.42 -0.02
C LEU A 75 -13.19 -8.84 -1.15
N CYS A 76 -13.39 -7.57 -1.50
CA CYS A 76 -12.78 -6.96 -2.66
C CYS A 76 -12.10 -5.62 -2.33
N LEU A 77 -10.87 -5.44 -2.79
CA LEU A 77 -10.06 -4.23 -2.63
C LEU A 77 -9.84 -3.55 -3.98
N GLY A 78 -10.26 -2.30 -4.12
CA GLY A 78 -9.94 -1.49 -5.31
C GLY A 78 -8.52 -0.92 -5.23
N VAL A 79 -7.65 -1.23 -6.19
CA VAL A 79 -6.27 -0.67 -6.20
C VAL A 79 -6.27 0.81 -6.54
N SER A 80 -7.11 1.22 -7.47
CA SER A 80 -7.28 2.63 -7.87
C SER A 80 -7.77 3.50 -6.72
N SER A 81 -8.56 2.95 -5.79
CA SER A 81 -9.02 3.67 -4.59
C SER A 81 -8.09 3.54 -3.38
N LEU A 82 -7.08 2.67 -3.43
CA LEU A 82 -6.15 2.44 -2.32
C LEU A 82 -5.17 3.61 -2.14
N PHE A 83 -4.73 4.22 -3.24
CA PHE A 83 -3.73 5.28 -3.25
C PHE A 83 -4.35 6.63 -3.62
N ARG A 84 -3.86 7.70 -3.00
CA ARG A 84 -4.23 9.07 -3.33
C ARG A 84 -3.54 9.47 -4.63
N ASN A 85 -4.31 10.05 -5.55
CA ASN A 85 -3.81 10.58 -6.82
C ASN A 85 -3.05 9.54 -7.66
N LEU A 86 -3.52 8.29 -7.67
CA LEU A 86 -2.97 7.24 -8.53
C LEU A 86 -3.76 7.18 -9.83
N ASP A 87 -3.15 7.58 -10.93
CA ASP A 87 -3.72 7.37 -12.27
C ASP A 87 -3.27 6.00 -12.79
N LEU A 88 -4.16 5.01 -12.70
CA LEU A 88 -3.87 3.63 -13.03
C LEU A 88 -4.30 3.35 -14.47
N GLN A 89 -3.32 3.08 -15.33
CA GLN A 89 -3.53 2.72 -16.74
C GLN A 89 -3.63 1.21 -16.96
N LEU A 90 -2.94 0.42 -16.13
CA LEU A 90 -2.90 -1.03 -16.23
C LEU A 90 -2.86 -1.67 -14.85
N LEU A 91 -3.73 -2.65 -14.61
CA LEU A 91 -3.65 -3.57 -13.48
C LEU A 91 -3.64 -4.99 -14.03
N GLN A 92 -2.53 -5.70 -13.90
CA GLN A 92 -2.37 -7.01 -14.52
C GLN A 92 -1.87 -8.03 -13.49
N PRO A 93 -2.58 -9.15 -13.24
CA PRO A 93 -2.10 -10.19 -12.36
C PRO A 93 -0.85 -10.87 -12.92
N VAL A 94 0.13 -11.14 -12.06
CA VAL A 94 1.40 -11.78 -12.42
C VAL A 94 1.80 -12.82 -11.38
N SER A 95 2.66 -13.77 -11.77
CA SER A 95 3.28 -14.68 -10.81
C SER A 95 4.16 -13.92 -9.80
N LEU A 96 4.38 -14.49 -8.61
CA LEU A 96 5.25 -13.88 -7.60
C LEU A 96 6.69 -13.65 -8.10
N SER A 97 7.15 -14.48 -9.03
CA SER A 97 8.44 -14.38 -9.72
C SER A 97 8.45 -13.37 -10.88
N LEU A 98 7.29 -12.79 -11.24
CA LEU A 98 7.09 -11.91 -12.40
C LEU A 98 7.38 -12.56 -13.77
N MET A 99 7.52 -13.89 -13.80
CA MET A 99 7.83 -14.63 -15.04
C MET A 99 6.61 -14.87 -15.91
N TYR A 100 5.41 -14.91 -15.32
CA TYR A 100 4.17 -15.15 -16.02
C TYR A 100 3.16 -14.05 -15.73
N SER A 101 2.39 -13.68 -16.75
CA SER A 101 1.40 -12.61 -16.65
C SER A 101 0.05 -13.07 -17.21
N SER A 102 -1.01 -12.84 -16.45
CA SER A 102 -2.39 -13.06 -16.88
C SER A 102 -2.90 -11.86 -17.68
N PRO A 103 -4.06 -11.95 -18.35
CA PRO A 103 -4.66 -10.79 -19.01
C PRO A 103 -4.89 -9.63 -18.02
N PRO A 104 -4.74 -8.36 -18.46
CA PRO A 104 -5.05 -7.20 -17.63
C PRO A 104 -6.50 -7.20 -17.17
N LEU A 105 -6.70 -6.71 -15.95
CA LEU A 105 -8.01 -6.45 -15.38
C LEU A 105 -8.53 -5.08 -15.86
N ALA A 106 -9.85 -4.88 -15.80
CA ALA A 106 -10.46 -3.57 -16.06
C ALA A 106 -10.01 -2.53 -15.01
N ASN A 107 -10.00 -1.25 -15.38
CA ASN A 107 -9.47 -0.17 -14.52
C ASN A 107 -10.26 0.02 -13.21
N ASP A 108 -11.55 -0.30 -13.23
CA ASP A 108 -12.48 -0.25 -12.10
C ASP A 108 -12.61 -1.61 -11.38
N SER A 109 -11.80 -2.59 -11.77
CA SER A 109 -11.83 -3.91 -11.14
C SER A 109 -11.35 -3.86 -9.69
N SER A 110 -11.99 -4.68 -8.87
CA SER A 110 -11.60 -4.91 -7.49
C SER A 110 -10.88 -6.25 -7.35
N ILE A 111 -9.79 -6.28 -6.61
CA ILE A 111 -9.04 -7.50 -6.30
C ILE A 111 -9.71 -8.24 -5.17
N SER A 112 -10.07 -9.51 -5.39
CA SER A 112 -10.44 -10.45 -4.35
C SER A 112 -9.29 -11.42 -4.12
N LEU A 113 -8.96 -11.68 -2.86
CA LEU A 113 -7.97 -12.67 -2.45
C LEU A 113 -8.63 -13.65 -1.50
N GLU A 114 -8.36 -14.93 -1.64
CA GLU A 114 -8.75 -15.94 -0.68
C GLU A 114 -7.91 -15.85 0.61
N PRO A 115 -8.40 -16.38 1.74
CA PRO A 115 -7.64 -16.34 2.98
C PRO A 115 -6.31 -17.10 2.84
N MET A 116 -5.22 -16.49 3.32
CA MET A 116 -3.83 -16.94 3.15
C MET A 116 -3.28 -16.87 1.71
N GLU A 117 -4.00 -16.25 0.77
CA GLU A 117 -3.52 -16.06 -0.60
C GLU A 117 -2.52 -14.90 -0.70
N ILE A 118 -1.44 -15.11 -1.46
CA ILE A 118 -0.46 -14.09 -1.85
C ILE A 118 -0.53 -13.93 -3.36
N SER A 119 -0.81 -12.72 -3.82
CA SER A 119 -0.91 -12.40 -5.24
C SER A 119 -0.10 -11.16 -5.60
N ALA A 120 0.45 -11.17 -6.82
CA ALA A 120 1.26 -10.09 -7.35
C ALA A 120 0.55 -9.44 -8.54
N PHE A 121 0.69 -8.12 -8.62
CA PHE A 121 0.06 -7.29 -9.63
C PHE A 121 1.10 -6.37 -10.25
N ARG A 122 1.10 -6.32 -11.58
CA ARG A 122 1.81 -5.37 -12.40
C ARG A 122 0.92 -4.15 -12.60
N LEU A 123 1.48 -2.97 -12.31
CA LEU A 123 0.83 -1.68 -12.39
C LEU A 123 1.55 -0.81 -13.42
N LYS A 124 0.80 -0.11 -14.27
CA LYS A 124 1.30 0.98 -15.12
C LYS A 124 0.53 2.24 -14.78
N LEU A 125 1.24 3.33 -14.58
CA LEU A 125 0.66 4.64 -14.28
C LEU A 125 0.56 5.47 -15.56
N GLY A 126 -0.46 6.34 -15.60
CA GLY A 126 -0.72 7.32 -16.66
C GLY A 126 0.02 8.64 -16.47
#